data_AF-A0A151BL51-F1
#
_entry.id   AF-A0A151BL51-F1
#
_cell.length_a   1.000
_cell.length_b   1.000
_cell.length_c   1.000
_cell.angle_alpha   90.00
_cell.angle_beta   90.00
_cell.angle_gamma   90.00
#
_symmetry.space_group_name_H-M   'P 1'
#
loop_
_entity.id
_entity.type
_entity.pdbx_description
1 polymer ?
#
loop_
_entity_poly.entity_id
_entity_poly.type
_entity_poly.pdbx_seq_one_letter_code
_entity_poly.pdbx_strand_id
1 'polypeptide(L)'
;MSGQMRAAKSGQITREMKIVAEDEGVSVEAVRRRVADGRIVITCNVRRSNIHPIGIGEGLRTKVNANVGTSPDLCNPDLEVEKAKVAVKYGADTVMDLSTAGDLDSIREAIIRAVNVPVGTVPIYQAAVEAIGKRGAIVDMTEDDIFNMIERHAKGGVDFMTVHCGVTMETVKKIAKHPRLMGIVSRGGTFLAAWILHNNKENPLYKNYDYLLEIAREYDFTLSLGDGLRPGSIFDATDWLQVQELLTIGGLVERARKADVQSMVEGPGHLPLDQIESNVKLEKTICKGAPFYVLGPVVTEVA
;
A
#
# COMPACT_ATOMS: atom_id res chain seq x y z
N MET A 1 -11.88 -1.08 -21.53
CA MET A 1 -11.79 -2.29 -20.67
C MET A 1 -10.60 -2.06 -19.74
N SER A 2 -10.82 -1.60 -18.51
CA SER A 2 -9.83 -0.77 -17.80
C SER A 2 -9.21 -1.43 -16.57
N GLY A 3 -8.86 -2.72 -16.62
CA GLY A 3 -8.21 -3.37 -15.46
C GLY A 3 -7.35 -4.57 -15.85
N GLN A 4 -6.10 -4.63 -15.40
CA GLN A 4 -5.17 -5.73 -15.73
C GLN A 4 -5.70 -7.09 -15.25
N MET A 5 -6.22 -7.18 -14.02
CA MET A 5 -6.79 -8.43 -13.49
C MET A 5 -8.03 -8.89 -14.28
N ARG A 6 -8.91 -7.96 -14.64
CA ARG A 6 -10.09 -8.27 -15.47
C ARG A 6 -9.70 -8.77 -16.85
N ALA A 7 -8.77 -8.08 -17.51
CA ALA A 7 -8.24 -8.49 -18.82
C ALA A 7 -7.59 -9.88 -18.73
N ALA A 8 -6.81 -10.11 -17.68
CA ALA A 8 -6.19 -11.40 -17.44
C ALA A 8 -7.23 -12.52 -17.31
N LYS A 9 -8.26 -12.34 -16.47
CA LYS A 9 -9.31 -13.35 -16.25
C LYS A 9 -10.15 -13.64 -17.50
N SER A 10 -10.31 -12.67 -18.40
CA SER A 10 -11.00 -12.88 -19.69
C SER A 10 -10.11 -13.51 -20.75
N GLY A 11 -8.87 -13.89 -20.42
CA GLY A 11 -7.92 -14.50 -21.34
C GLY A 11 -7.19 -13.50 -22.25
N GLN A 12 -7.36 -12.20 -22.02
CA GLN A 12 -6.69 -11.16 -22.81
C GLN A 12 -5.26 -10.96 -22.31
N ILE A 13 -4.34 -10.76 -23.27
CA ILE A 13 -2.96 -10.36 -23.00
C ILE A 13 -2.83 -8.87 -23.34
N THR A 14 -2.59 -8.06 -22.31
CA THR A 14 -2.41 -6.60 -22.46
C THR A 14 -1.00 -6.26 -22.92
N ARG A 15 -0.78 -4.98 -23.29
CA ARG A 15 0.57 -4.47 -23.59
C ARG A 15 1.45 -4.54 -22.34
N GLU A 16 0.91 -4.19 -21.18
CA GLU A 16 1.63 -4.15 -19.91
C GLU A 16 2.09 -5.56 -19.49
N MET A 17 1.26 -6.59 -19.70
CA MET A 17 1.66 -7.99 -19.46
C MET A 17 2.83 -8.42 -20.36
N LYS A 18 2.88 -7.95 -21.62
CA LYS A 18 3.99 -8.25 -22.54
C LYS A 18 5.29 -7.60 -22.09
N ILE A 19 5.23 -6.32 -21.68
CA ILE A 19 6.39 -5.58 -21.16
C ILE A 19 6.94 -6.30 -19.93
N VAL A 20 6.09 -6.61 -18.95
CA VAL A 20 6.50 -7.34 -17.74
C VAL A 20 7.09 -8.71 -18.07
N ALA A 21 6.53 -9.43 -19.03
CA ALA A 21 7.04 -10.73 -19.43
C ALA A 21 8.44 -10.64 -20.06
N GLU A 22 8.66 -9.63 -20.90
CA GLU A 22 9.94 -9.36 -21.56
C GLU A 22 11.01 -8.96 -20.54
N ASP A 23 10.72 -8.00 -19.66
CA ASP A 23 11.64 -7.51 -18.63
C ASP A 23 12.10 -8.61 -17.66
N GLU A 24 11.21 -9.56 -17.38
CA GLU A 24 11.43 -10.63 -16.40
C GLU A 24 11.93 -11.93 -17.04
N GLY A 25 12.01 -11.99 -18.38
CA GLY A 25 12.43 -13.19 -19.10
C GLY A 25 11.47 -14.38 -18.89
N VAL A 26 10.18 -14.13 -18.72
CA VAL A 26 9.15 -15.15 -18.47
C VAL A 26 8.10 -15.19 -19.58
N SER A 27 7.35 -16.28 -19.69
CA SER A 27 6.24 -16.37 -20.65
C SER A 27 5.13 -15.38 -20.29
N VAL A 28 4.65 -14.63 -21.29
CA VAL A 28 3.50 -13.73 -21.14
C VAL A 28 2.23 -14.45 -20.67
N GLU A 29 2.05 -15.73 -21.04
CA GLU A 29 0.92 -16.53 -20.58
C GLU A 29 1.07 -16.95 -19.11
N ALA A 30 2.30 -17.08 -18.61
CA ALA A 30 2.54 -17.26 -17.18
C ALA A 30 2.21 -15.98 -16.40
N VAL A 31 2.61 -14.80 -16.92
CA VAL A 31 2.25 -13.49 -16.33
C VAL A 31 0.73 -13.33 -16.30
N ARG A 32 0.05 -13.49 -17.45
CA ARG A 32 -1.41 -13.38 -17.54
C ARG A 32 -2.13 -14.29 -16.54
N ARG A 33 -1.76 -15.57 -16.46
CA ARG A 33 -2.39 -16.51 -15.51
C ARG A 33 -2.20 -16.06 -14.06
N ARG A 34 -0.98 -15.67 -13.68
CA ARG A 34 -0.69 -15.23 -12.30
C ARG A 34 -1.34 -13.89 -11.96
N VAL A 35 -1.53 -13.00 -12.92
CA VAL A 35 -2.34 -11.78 -12.76
C VAL A 35 -3.82 -12.13 -12.55
N ALA A 36 -4.36 -13.06 -13.34
CA ALA A 36 -5.75 -13.54 -13.18
C ALA A 36 -6.00 -14.18 -11.81
N ASP A 37 -5.02 -14.94 -11.31
CA ASP A 37 -5.05 -15.60 -10.00
C ASP A 37 -4.77 -14.64 -8.83
N GLY A 38 -4.33 -13.40 -9.12
CA GLY A 38 -3.95 -12.40 -8.13
C GLY A 38 -2.65 -12.70 -7.38
N ARG A 39 -1.72 -13.41 -8.03
CA ARG A 39 -0.36 -13.72 -7.53
C ARG A 39 0.73 -12.82 -8.13
N ILE A 40 0.39 -12.09 -9.20
CA ILE A 40 1.15 -10.96 -9.72
C ILE A 40 0.20 -9.76 -9.80
N VAL A 41 0.68 -8.59 -9.39
CA VAL A 41 0.07 -7.31 -9.72
C VAL A 41 0.92 -6.59 -10.76
N ILE A 42 0.29 -5.83 -11.63
CA ILE A 42 0.93 -4.91 -12.57
C ILE A 42 0.47 -3.51 -12.20
N THR A 43 1.38 -2.71 -11.65
CA THR A 43 1.08 -1.37 -11.13
C THR A 43 1.08 -0.36 -12.26
N CYS A 44 -0.10 0.01 -12.76
CA CYS A 44 -0.27 1.01 -13.80
C CYS A 44 -1.65 1.67 -13.73
N ASN A 45 -1.70 2.88 -13.18
CA ASN A 45 -2.95 3.64 -13.20
C ASN A 45 -3.28 4.07 -14.63
N VAL A 46 -4.55 3.92 -15.03
CA VAL A 46 -5.03 4.26 -16.39
C VAL A 46 -4.82 5.73 -16.78
N ARG A 47 -4.61 6.62 -15.81
CA ARG A 47 -4.34 8.05 -16.01
C ARG A 47 -2.88 8.33 -16.38
N ARG A 48 -1.97 7.37 -16.24
CA ARG A 48 -0.53 7.58 -16.41
C ARG A 48 -0.02 6.90 -17.69
N SER A 49 0.17 7.69 -18.75
CA SER A 49 0.58 7.15 -20.07
C SER A 49 2.08 6.88 -20.21
N ASN A 50 2.92 7.59 -19.44
CA ASN A 50 4.39 7.53 -19.55
C ASN A 50 5.03 6.57 -18.53
N ILE A 51 4.23 5.69 -17.92
CA ILE A 51 4.72 4.70 -16.95
C ILE A 51 5.32 3.48 -17.67
N HIS A 52 6.45 3.01 -17.14
CA HIS A 52 6.96 1.68 -17.40
C HIS A 52 6.31 0.71 -16.41
N PRO A 53 5.38 -0.16 -16.83
CA PRO A 53 4.63 -1.02 -15.92
C PRO A 53 5.55 -2.04 -15.24
N ILE A 54 5.39 -2.22 -13.93
CA ILE A 54 6.18 -3.18 -13.15
C ILE A 54 5.28 -4.32 -12.65
N GLY A 55 5.73 -5.55 -12.88
CA GLY A 55 5.14 -6.76 -12.31
C GLY A 55 5.74 -7.07 -10.94
N ILE A 56 4.88 -7.26 -9.94
CA ILE A 56 5.26 -7.64 -8.58
C ILE A 56 4.56 -8.93 -8.22
N GLY A 57 5.31 -10.00 -7.91
CA GLY A 57 4.71 -11.26 -7.47
C GLY A 57 5.48 -12.53 -7.84
N GLU A 58 4.77 -13.65 -7.76
CA GLU A 58 5.34 -15.00 -7.85
C GLU A 58 6.08 -15.26 -9.19
N GLY A 59 7.34 -15.70 -9.10
CA GLY A 59 8.15 -16.09 -10.24
C GLY A 59 8.74 -14.92 -11.04
N LEU A 60 8.64 -13.69 -10.52
CA LEU A 60 9.36 -12.51 -11.00
C LEU A 60 10.53 -12.20 -10.05
N ARG A 61 11.48 -11.35 -10.47
CA ARG A 61 12.55 -10.86 -9.59
C ARG A 61 11.97 -10.05 -8.43
N THR A 62 12.65 -10.08 -7.28
CA THR A 62 12.32 -9.22 -6.14
C THR A 62 12.40 -7.75 -6.55
N LYS A 63 11.41 -6.96 -6.11
CA LYS A 63 11.32 -5.53 -6.39
C LYS A 63 11.65 -4.71 -5.15
N VAL A 64 12.28 -3.56 -5.34
CA VAL A 64 12.67 -2.63 -4.27
C VAL A 64 11.93 -1.30 -4.42
N ASN A 65 11.32 -0.84 -3.33
CA ASN A 65 10.70 0.48 -3.26
C ASN A 65 11.62 1.49 -2.54
N ALA A 66 11.63 2.73 -3.02
CA ALA A 66 12.25 3.85 -2.32
C ALA A 66 11.20 4.85 -1.81
N ASN A 67 11.29 5.22 -0.53
CA ASN A 67 10.43 6.24 0.04
C ASN A 67 11.06 7.63 -0.09
N VAL A 68 10.27 8.57 -0.60
CA VAL A 68 10.57 10.00 -0.62
C VAL A 68 9.42 10.75 0.04
N GLY A 69 9.57 12.06 0.19
CA GLY A 69 8.54 12.95 0.68
C GLY A 69 9.06 14.00 1.65
N THR A 70 8.33 15.11 1.72
CA THR A 70 8.59 16.25 2.61
C THR A 70 8.09 15.99 4.03
N SER A 71 8.70 16.68 4.99
CA SER A 71 8.22 16.76 6.38
C SER A 71 8.15 18.21 6.86
N PRO A 72 7.53 18.49 8.02
CA PRO A 72 7.56 19.83 8.60
C PRO A 72 8.98 20.37 8.85
N ASP A 73 9.96 19.48 9.07
CA ASP A 73 11.35 19.84 9.31
C ASP A 73 12.12 20.15 8.01
N LEU A 74 11.78 19.47 6.91
CA LEU A 74 12.40 19.65 5.60
C LEU A 74 11.36 19.56 4.48
N CYS A 75 10.94 20.71 3.98
CA CYS A 75 9.95 20.84 2.92
C CYS A 75 10.56 21.50 1.67
N ASN A 76 11.19 20.69 0.82
CA ASN A 76 11.78 21.13 -0.45
C ASN A 76 11.33 20.20 -1.60
N PRO A 77 10.36 20.62 -2.44
CA PRO A 77 9.88 19.81 -3.56
C PRO A 77 10.97 19.40 -4.56
N ASP A 78 11.92 20.29 -4.85
CA ASP A 78 13.02 20.00 -5.80
C ASP A 78 13.94 18.90 -5.25
N LEU A 79 14.22 18.92 -3.95
CA LEU A 79 14.99 17.86 -3.29
C LEU A 79 14.28 16.50 -3.39
N GLU A 80 12.95 16.48 -3.22
CA GLU A 80 12.18 15.23 -3.30
C GLU A 80 12.12 14.66 -4.72
N VAL A 81 12.03 15.53 -5.72
CA VAL A 81 12.17 15.15 -7.13
C VAL A 81 13.56 14.56 -7.40
N GLU A 82 14.63 15.20 -6.92
CA GLU A 82 15.98 14.69 -7.10
C GLU A 82 16.21 13.37 -6.36
N LYS A 83 15.69 13.20 -5.14
CA LYS A 83 15.70 11.92 -4.41
C LYS A 83 15.03 10.81 -5.20
N ALA A 84 13.85 11.08 -5.79
CA ALA A 84 13.13 10.09 -6.59
C ALA A 84 13.93 9.69 -7.84
N LYS A 85 14.50 10.65 -8.56
CA LYS A 85 15.36 10.37 -9.73
C LYS A 85 16.60 9.57 -9.35
N VAL A 86 17.26 9.94 -8.25
CA VAL A 86 18.46 9.25 -7.75
C VAL A 86 18.12 7.81 -7.36
N ALA A 87 17.01 7.59 -6.64
CA ALA A 87 16.59 6.25 -6.26
C ALA A 87 16.35 5.36 -7.48
N VAL A 88 15.61 5.85 -8.49
CA VAL A 88 15.35 5.12 -9.73
C VAL A 88 16.65 4.85 -10.50
N LYS A 89 17.54 5.85 -10.60
CA LYS A 89 18.85 5.70 -11.24
C LYS A 89 19.68 4.56 -10.63
N TYR A 90 19.57 4.34 -9.32
CA TYR A 90 20.29 3.29 -8.60
C TYR A 90 19.48 2.00 -8.39
N GLY A 91 18.34 1.84 -9.06
CA GLY A 91 17.64 0.56 -9.16
C GLY A 91 16.39 0.41 -8.29
N ALA A 92 15.83 1.49 -7.76
CA ALA A 92 14.49 1.43 -7.17
C ALA A 92 13.45 1.11 -8.28
N ASP A 93 12.68 0.05 -8.08
CA ASP A 93 11.64 -0.42 -9.01
C ASP A 93 10.34 0.38 -8.87
N THR A 94 10.09 0.92 -7.68
CA THR A 94 8.97 1.82 -7.40
C THR A 94 9.42 2.93 -6.46
N VAL A 95 8.66 4.03 -6.44
CA VAL A 95 8.84 5.13 -5.48
C VAL A 95 7.55 5.34 -4.72
N MET A 96 7.61 5.65 -3.43
CA MET A 96 6.44 6.13 -2.70
C MET A 96 6.65 7.57 -2.24
N ASP A 97 5.66 8.42 -2.51
CA ASP A 97 5.57 9.75 -1.94
C ASP A 97 4.83 9.70 -0.60
N LEU A 98 5.58 9.96 0.47
CA LEU A 98 5.11 9.97 1.86
C LEU A 98 5.07 11.38 2.46
N SER A 99 5.03 12.41 1.60
CA SER A 99 5.02 13.82 1.99
C SER A 99 3.91 14.16 2.98
N THR A 100 4.24 14.98 3.97
CA THR A 100 3.29 15.48 4.98
C THR A 100 3.36 16.99 5.23
N ALA A 101 4.12 17.74 4.43
CA ALA A 101 4.22 19.19 4.52
C ALA A 101 4.33 19.87 3.15
N GLY A 102 3.87 21.12 3.07
CA GLY A 102 3.84 21.89 1.82
C GLY A 102 2.61 21.60 0.96
N ASP A 103 2.69 21.97 -0.33
CA ASP A 103 1.66 21.65 -1.31
C ASP A 103 1.82 20.20 -1.77
N LEU A 104 1.13 19.30 -1.06
CA LEU A 104 1.22 17.85 -1.25
C LEU A 104 0.79 17.40 -2.65
N ASP A 105 -0.15 18.12 -3.29
CA ASP A 105 -0.57 17.79 -4.63
C ASP A 105 0.50 18.17 -5.65
N SER A 106 1.03 19.40 -5.57
CA SER A 106 2.10 19.86 -6.45
C SER A 106 3.38 19.03 -6.30
N ILE A 107 3.75 18.65 -5.08
CA ILE A 107 4.91 17.77 -4.80
C ILE A 107 4.70 16.40 -5.45
N ARG A 108 3.56 15.76 -5.20
CA ARG A 108 3.24 14.45 -5.76
C ARG A 108 3.26 14.48 -7.28
N GLU A 109 2.63 15.48 -7.88
CA GLU A 109 2.62 15.65 -9.33
C GLU A 109 4.03 15.85 -9.91
N ALA A 110 4.89 16.62 -9.23
CA ALA A 110 6.26 16.83 -9.64
C ALA A 110 7.06 15.51 -9.63
N ILE A 111 6.90 14.68 -8.58
CA ILE A 111 7.53 13.36 -8.49
C ILE A 111 7.02 12.44 -9.61
N ILE A 112 5.70 12.34 -9.80
CA ILE A 112 5.06 11.50 -10.83
C ILE A 112 5.56 11.86 -12.24
N ARG A 113 5.74 13.16 -12.52
CA ARG A 113 6.28 13.65 -13.81
C ARG A 113 7.78 13.37 -13.99
N ALA A 114 8.54 13.28 -12.89
CA ALA A 114 9.99 13.18 -12.93
C ALA A 114 10.51 11.75 -13.12
N VAL A 115 9.72 10.73 -12.78
CA VAL A 115 10.11 9.31 -12.89
C VAL A 115 9.15 8.55 -13.79
N ASN A 116 9.61 7.46 -14.40
CA ASN A 116 8.81 6.56 -15.23
C ASN A 116 8.43 5.24 -14.51
N VAL A 117 8.91 5.03 -13.28
CA VAL A 117 8.51 3.89 -12.45
C VAL A 117 7.18 4.14 -11.74
N PRO A 118 6.45 3.11 -11.28
CA PRO A 118 5.23 3.25 -10.49
C PRO A 118 5.45 4.09 -9.23
N VAL A 119 4.49 4.99 -8.96
CA VAL A 119 4.49 5.84 -7.77
C VAL A 119 3.34 5.46 -6.84
N GLY A 120 3.68 5.16 -5.59
CA GLY A 120 2.72 4.86 -4.53
C GLY A 120 2.53 5.99 -3.54
N THR A 121 1.45 5.93 -2.76
CA THR A 121 1.16 6.91 -1.70
C THR A 121 0.43 6.28 -0.52
N VAL A 122 0.28 7.03 0.57
CA VAL A 122 -0.60 6.68 1.70
C VAL A 122 -1.66 7.80 1.86
N PRO A 123 -2.83 7.71 1.20
CA PRO A 123 -3.79 8.83 1.12
C PRO A 123 -4.25 9.37 2.48
N ILE A 124 -4.27 8.53 3.53
CA ILE A 124 -4.65 8.95 4.88
C ILE A 124 -3.71 10.02 5.45
N TYR A 125 -2.47 10.14 4.96
CA TYR A 125 -1.54 11.17 5.42
C TYR A 125 -2.00 12.56 4.99
N GLN A 126 -2.34 12.73 3.72
CA GLN A 126 -2.84 14.01 3.22
C GLN A 126 -4.22 14.32 3.79
N ALA A 127 -5.11 13.33 3.90
CA ALA A 127 -6.41 13.52 4.54
C ALA A 127 -6.27 14.04 5.99
N ALA A 128 -5.34 13.47 6.75
CA ALA A 128 -5.06 13.89 8.13
C ALA A 128 -4.48 15.32 8.19
N VAL A 129 -3.51 15.64 7.33
CA VAL A 129 -2.91 16.99 7.27
C VAL A 129 -3.96 18.05 6.93
N GLU A 130 -4.80 17.78 5.92
CA GLU A 130 -5.87 18.71 5.54
C GLU A 130 -6.95 18.84 6.62
N ALA A 131 -7.29 17.75 7.32
CA ALA A 131 -8.25 17.80 8.41
C ALA A 131 -7.74 18.60 9.61
N ILE A 132 -6.44 18.50 9.95
CA ILE A 132 -5.84 19.39 10.95
C ILE A 132 -6.04 20.86 10.54
N GLY A 133 -5.74 21.20 9.29
CA GLY A 133 -5.86 22.57 8.79
C GLY A 133 -7.32 23.07 8.73
N LYS A 134 -8.28 22.21 8.38
CA LYS A 134 -9.69 22.58 8.19
C LYS A 134 -10.54 22.47 9.45
N ARG A 135 -10.23 21.54 10.35
CA ARG A 135 -11.08 21.11 11.48
C ARG A 135 -10.38 21.15 12.83
N GLY A 136 -9.04 21.15 12.85
CA GLY A 136 -8.23 21.30 14.06
C GLY A 136 -7.58 20.00 14.55
N ALA A 137 -8.12 18.82 14.22
CA ALA A 137 -7.52 17.55 14.59
C ALA A 137 -7.68 16.44 13.53
N ILE A 138 -6.78 15.45 13.59
CA ILE A 138 -6.81 14.24 12.74
C ILE A 138 -8.11 13.46 12.95
N VAL A 139 -8.57 13.37 14.19
CA VAL A 139 -9.76 12.58 14.55
C VAL A 139 -11.07 13.15 14.01
N ASP A 140 -11.05 14.41 13.53
CA ASP A 140 -12.21 15.10 12.95
C ASP A 140 -12.37 14.86 11.45
N MET A 141 -11.48 14.07 10.81
CA MET A 141 -11.68 13.60 9.43
C MET A 141 -13.07 12.97 9.26
N THR A 142 -13.76 13.26 8.17
CA THR A 142 -14.99 12.52 7.82
C THR A 142 -14.66 11.29 6.97
N GLU A 143 -15.61 10.35 6.83
CA GLU A 143 -15.48 9.24 5.87
C GLU A 143 -15.25 9.82 4.44
N ASP A 144 -15.94 10.91 4.09
CA ASP A 144 -15.78 11.59 2.80
C ASP A 144 -14.39 12.19 2.61
N ASP A 145 -13.79 12.79 3.64
CA ASP A 145 -12.43 13.35 3.57
C ASP A 145 -11.42 12.24 3.17
N ILE A 146 -11.61 11.01 3.69
CA ILE A 146 -10.75 9.86 3.38
C ILE A 146 -10.94 9.38 1.94
N PHE A 147 -12.18 9.13 1.51
CA PHE A 147 -12.45 8.60 0.17
C PHE A 147 -12.19 9.62 -0.94
N ASN A 148 -12.53 10.90 -0.71
CA ASN A 148 -12.20 11.98 -1.64
C ASN A 148 -10.67 12.08 -1.83
N MET A 149 -9.88 11.86 -0.78
CA MET A 149 -8.43 11.88 -0.89
C MET A 149 -7.89 10.72 -1.73
N ILE A 150 -8.43 9.51 -1.53
CA ILE A 150 -8.09 8.34 -2.35
C ILE A 150 -8.41 8.59 -3.82
N GLU A 151 -9.60 9.09 -4.12
CA GLU A 151 -10.01 9.41 -5.50
C GLU A 151 -9.14 10.53 -6.10
N ARG A 152 -8.78 11.55 -5.31
CA ARG A 152 -7.90 12.64 -5.74
C ARG A 152 -6.51 12.13 -6.11
N HIS A 153 -5.93 11.23 -5.32
CA HIS A 153 -4.66 10.56 -5.65
C HIS A 153 -4.79 9.71 -6.92
N ALA A 154 -5.91 9.00 -7.09
CA ALA A 154 -6.17 8.17 -8.26
C ALA A 154 -6.26 9.01 -9.54
N LYS A 155 -6.98 10.15 -9.48
CA LYS A 155 -7.09 11.13 -10.56
C LYS A 155 -5.72 11.74 -10.93
N GLY A 156 -4.85 11.90 -9.93
CA GLY A 156 -3.47 12.36 -10.07
C GLY A 156 -2.49 11.33 -10.65
N GLY A 157 -2.94 10.10 -10.92
CA GLY A 157 -2.13 9.07 -11.58
C GLY A 157 -1.25 8.24 -10.65
N VAL A 158 -1.58 8.16 -9.36
CA VAL A 158 -0.91 7.26 -8.41
C VAL A 158 -1.22 5.79 -8.77
N ASP A 159 -0.18 4.95 -8.84
CA ASP A 159 -0.27 3.58 -9.36
C ASP A 159 -0.64 2.54 -8.31
N PHE A 160 -0.29 2.79 -7.06
CA PHE A 160 -0.71 1.96 -5.93
C PHE A 160 -0.89 2.79 -4.66
N MET A 161 -1.76 2.35 -3.77
CA MET A 161 -2.06 3.08 -2.54
C MET A 161 -2.04 2.16 -1.34
N THR A 162 -1.29 2.56 -0.32
CA THR A 162 -1.36 1.92 0.99
C THR A 162 -2.64 2.34 1.69
N VAL A 163 -3.50 1.36 1.96
CA VAL A 163 -4.77 1.52 2.66
C VAL A 163 -4.81 0.59 3.86
N HIS A 164 -4.97 1.17 5.05
CA HIS A 164 -4.91 0.44 6.32
C HIS A 164 -6.28 -0.15 6.68
N CYS A 165 -6.84 -0.96 5.78
CA CYS A 165 -8.17 -1.55 5.94
C CYS A 165 -8.22 -2.63 7.03
N GLY A 166 -7.06 -3.19 7.42
CA GLY A 166 -6.97 -4.25 8.43
C GLY A 166 -7.09 -3.77 9.88
N VAL A 167 -6.92 -2.47 10.13
CA VAL A 167 -7.09 -1.87 11.46
C VAL A 167 -8.57 -1.77 11.79
N THR A 168 -9.09 -2.68 12.61
CA THR A 168 -10.52 -2.75 12.97
C THR A 168 -10.78 -2.25 14.38
N MET A 169 -12.02 -1.83 14.66
CA MET A 169 -12.50 -1.51 16.00
C MET A 169 -12.21 -2.62 17.00
N GLU A 170 -12.32 -3.88 16.57
CA GLU A 170 -11.97 -5.03 17.40
C GLU A 170 -10.51 -4.97 17.83
N THR A 171 -9.56 -4.89 16.88
CA THR A 171 -8.12 -4.83 17.16
C THR A 171 -7.72 -3.62 18.01
N VAL A 172 -8.33 -2.46 17.75
CA VAL A 172 -8.07 -1.20 18.47
C VAL A 172 -8.52 -1.27 19.93
N LYS A 173 -9.70 -1.84 20.22
CA LYS A 173 -10.15 -2.08 21.61
C LYS A 173 -9.25 -3.06 22.36
N LYS A 174 -8.63 -3.97 21.61
CA LYS A 174 -7.84 -5.09 22.10
C LYS A 174 -6.42 -4.63 22.47
N ILE A 175 -5.75 -3.84 21.63
CA ILE A 175 -4.45 -3.24 21.97
C ILE A 175 -4.52 -2.27 23.16
N ALA A 176 -5.65 -1.57 23.33
CA ALA A 176 -5.88 -0.71 24.49
C ALA A 176 -5.89 -1.49 25.83
N LYS A 177 -6.22 -2.80 25.81
CA LYS A 177 -6.20 -3.67 26.98
C LYS A 177 -4.87 -4.40 27.17
N HIS A 178 -4.16 -4.66 26.08
CA HIS A 178 -2.91 -5.40 26.05
C HIS A 178 -1.90 -4.60 25.23
N PRO A 179 -1.25 -3.60 25.84
CA PRO A 179 -0.34 -2.73 25.13
C PRO A 179 0.92 -3.49 24.71
N ARG A 180 1.35 -3.24 23.47
CA ARG A 180 2.67 -3.57 22.95
C ARG A 180 3.75 -2.72 23.61
N LEU A 181 5.00 -3.16 23.52
CA LEU A 181 6.15 -2.37 23.97
C LEU A 181 6.24 -1.04 23.19
N MET A 182 6.13 -1.10 21.86
CA MET A 182 6.19 0.08 20.99
C MET A 182 4.82 0.59 20.53
N GLY A 183 3.73 -0.03 20.98
CA GLY A 183 2.38 0.33 20.57
C GLY A 183 2.12 0.11 19.07
N ILE A 184 1.48 1.09 18.43
CA ILE A 184 1.25 1.13 16.98
C ILE A 184 2.30 2.06 16.36
N VAL A 185 3.18 1.49 15.54
CA VAL A 185 4.26 2.24 14.87
C VAL A 185 3.93 2.63 13.43
N SER A 186 2.84 2.09 12.86
CA SER A 186 2.32 2.57 11.59
C SER A 186 1.66 3.92 11.76
N ARG A 187 2.15 4.96 11.09
CA ARG A 187 1.53 6.30 11.11
C ARG A 187 0.07 6.22 10.66
N GLY A 188 -0.21 5.54 9.55
CA GLY A 188 -1.57 5.40 9.01
C GLY A 188 -2.45 4.54 9.91
N GLY A 189 -1.89 3.47 10.49
CA GLY A 189 -2.58 2.67 11.50
C GLY A 189 -2.95 3.47 12.74
N THR A 190 -2.04 4.32 13.24
CA THR A 190 -2.27 5.21 14.39
C THR A 190 -3.35 6.25 14.11
N PHE A 191 -3.36 6.87 12.91
CA PHE A 191 -4.41 7.82 12.54
C PHE A 191 -5.79 7.18 12.55
N LEU A 192 -5.93 5.99 11.97
CA LEU A 192 -7.21 5.28 11.97
C LEU A 192 -7.59 4.74 13.35
N ALA A 193 -6.64 4.22 14.13
CA ALA A 193 -6.91 3.77 15.49
C ALA A 193 -7.42 4.92 16.38
N ALA A 194 -6.79 6.10 16.29
CA ALA A 194 -7.25 7.30 16.98
C ALA A 194 -8.64 7.73 16.51
N TRP A 195 -8.88 7.73 15.20
CA TRP A 195 -10.19 8.07 14.63
C TRP A 195 -11.30 7.13 15.11
N ILE A 196 -11.04 5.82 15.09
CA ILE A 196 -11.95 4.75 15.55
C ILE A 196 -12.32 4.95 17.01
N LEU A 197 -11.34 5.21 17.88
CA LEU A 197 -11.56 5.44 19.31
C LEU A 197 -12.35 6.72 19.57
N HIS A 198 -11.99 7.82 18.90
CA HIS A 198 -12.64 9.11 19.08
C HIS A 198 -14.10 9.08 18.63
N ASN A 199 -14.37 8.51 17.46
CA ASN A 199 -15.70 8.48 16.86
C ASN A 199 -16.55 7.29 17.32
N ASN A 200 -15.96 6.32 18.03
CA ASN A 200 -16.57 5.05 18.41
C ASN A 200 -17.27 4.34 17.22
N LYS A 201 -16.60 4.33 16.07
CA LYS A 201 -17.07 3.77 14.80
C LYS A 201 -16.03 2.85 14.19
N GLU A 202 -16.49 1.87 13.40
CA GLU A 202 -15.59 1.00 12.63
C GLU A 202 -14.77 1.79 11.62
N ASN A 203 -13.59 1.29 11.27
CA ASN A 203 -12.71 1.83 10.24
C ASN A 203 -13.49 2.05 8.93
N PRO A 204 -13.56 3.30 8.41
CA PRO A 204 -14.29 3.60 7.17
C PRO A 204 -13.79 2.79 5.97
N LEU A 205 -12.49 2.51 5.90
CA LEU A 205 -11.87 1.73 4.82
C LEU A 205 -12.24 0.25 4.88
N TYR A 206 -12.51 -0.27 6.09
CA TYR A 206 -12.96 -1.65 6.28
C TYR A 206 -14.45 -1.79 6.03
N LYS A 207 -15.24 -0.94 6.69
CA LYS A 207 -16.71 -0.90 6.60
C LYS A 207 -17.18 -0.68 5.17
N ASN A 208 -16.57 0.26 4.45
CA ASN A 208 -16.95 0.62 3.09
C ASN A 208 -15.95 0.11 2.05
N TYR A 209 -15.34 -1.06 2.28
CA TYR A 209 -14.32 -1.61 1.38
C TYR A 209 -14.82 -1.81 -0.06
N ASP A 210 -16.10 -2.12 -0.27
CA ASP A 210 -16.63 -2.27 -1.64
C ASP A 210 -16.59 -0.95 -2.43
N TYR A 211 -16.83 0.18 -1.75
CA TYR A 211 -16.68 1.50 -2.37
C TYR A 211 -15.21 1.80 -2.71
N LEU A 212 -14.27 1.40 -1.84
CA LEU A 212 -12.83 1.47 -2.17
C LEU A 212 -12.49 0.65 -3.42
N LEU A 213 -13.06 -0.55 -3.56
CA LEU A 213 -12.86 -1.41 -4.72
C LEU A 213 -13.43 -0.78 -6.00
N GLU A 214 -14.55 -0.06 -5.91
CA GLU A 214 -15.11 0.68 -7.06
C GLU A 214 -14.13 1.74 -7.57
N ILE A 215 -13.56 2.54 -6.67
CA ILE A 215 -12.56 3.57 -7.02
C ILE A 215 -11.30 2.90 -7.60
N ALA A 216 -10.77 1.87 -6.94
CA ALA A 216 -9.58 1.15 -7.42
C ALA A 216 -9.77 0.58 -8.83
N ARG A 217 -10.96 0.04 -9.10
CA ARG A 217 -11.32 -0.53 -10.40
C ARG A 217 -11.52 0.52 -11.50
N GLU A 218 -11.99 1.72 -11.15
CA GLU A 218 -12.16 2.81 -12.12
C GLU A 218 -10.81 3.27 -12.69
N TYR A 219 -9.80 3.36 -11.82
CA TYR A 219 -8.48 3.90 -12.17
C TYR A 219 -7.38 2.84 -12.36
N ASP A 220 -7.66 1.56 -12.09
CA ASP A 220 -6.71 0.43 -12.09
C ASP A 220 -5.45 0.65 -11.22
N PHE A 221 -5.58 1.40 -10.12
CA PHE A 221 -4.50 1.43 -9.14
C PHE A 221 -4.52 0.16 -8.28
N THR A 222 -3.33 -0.30 -7.89
CA THR A 222 -3.20 -1.48 -7.03
C THR A 222 -3.42 -1.11 -5.57
N LEU A 223 -4.22 -1.90 -4.85
CA LEU A 223 -4.34 -1.76 -3.41
C LEU A 223 -3.11 -2.39 -2.74
N SER A 224 -2.34 -1.58 -2.01
CA SER A 224 -1.36 -2.07 -1.04
C SER A 224 -2.07 -2.15 0.31
N LEU A 225 -2.46 -3.36 0.71
CA LEU A 225 -3.21 -3.56 1.95
C LEU A 225 -2.24 -3.43 3.13
N GLY A 226 -2.29 -2.26 3.78
CA GLY A 226 -1.30 -1.80 4.74
C GLY A 226 -1.30 -2.59 6.05
N ASP A 227 -0.12 -2.70 6.65
CA ASP A 227 0.15 -3.39 7.91
C ASP A 227 0.08 -2.41 9.10
N GLY A 228 -1.12 -1.89 9.35
CA GLY A 228 -1.38 -0.88 10.37
C GLY A 228 -0.98 -1.30 11.79
N LEU A 229 -0.93 -2.60 12.06
CA LEU A 229 -0.53 -3.21 13.31
C LEU A 229 0.77 -4.01 13.16
N ARG A 230 1.68 -3.62 12.27
CA ARG A 230 3.03 -4.22 12.23
C ARG A 230 3.80 -4.03 13.55
N PRO A 231 4.72 -4.96 13.88
CA PRO A 231 5.61 -4.82 15.02
C PRO A 231 6.65 -3.71 14.80
N GLY A 232 6.83 -2.88 15.83
CA GLY A 232 7.88 -1.86 15.90
C GLY A 232 9.09 -2.24 16.74
N SER A 233 9.09 -3.47 17.28
CA SER A 233 10.23 -4.08 17.97
C SER A 233 10.13 -5.60 17.84
N ILE A 234 11.25 -6.30 17.99
CA ILE A 234 11.29 -7.77 18.06
C ILE A 234 10.45 -8.34 19.20
N PHE A 235 10.18 -7.57 20.25
CA PHE A 235 9.35 -7.98 21.38
C PHE A 235 7.86 -8.01 21.02
N ASP A 236 7.46 -7.24 20.00
CA ASP A 236 6.10 -7.18 19.49
C ASP A 236 5.90 -8.09 18.25
N ALA A 237 6.96 -8.79 17.81
CA ALA A 237 6.98 -9.58 16.59
C ALA A 237 6.08 -10.81 16.64
N THR A 238 5.36 -11.05 15.55
CA THR A 238 4.44 -12.20 15.37
C THR A 238 3.40 -12.30 16.49
N ASP A 239 3.02 -11.18 17.08
CA ASP A 239 1.98 -11.16 18.10
C ASP A 239 0.58 -11.35 17.50
N TRP A 240 -0.41 -11.50 18.37
CA TRP A 240 -1.79 -11.74 17.96
C TRP A 240 -2.42 -10.54 17.23
N LEU A 241 -1.96 -9.30 17.45
CA LEU A 241 -2.47 -8.12 16.73
C LEU A 241 -2.03 -8.13 15.27
N GLN A 242 -0.75 -8.43 15.02
CA GLN A 242 -0.20 -8.57 13.68
C GLN A 242 -0.91 -9.71 12.93
N VAL A 243 -1.06 -10.87 13.57
CA VAL A 243 -1.73 -12.03 12.97
C VAL A 243 -3.22 -11.75 12.74
N GLN A 244 -3.90 -11.07 13.68
CA GLN A 244 -5.31 -10.72 13.53
C GLN A 244 -5.53 -9.77 12.34
N GLU A 245 -4.68 -8.74 12.18
CA GLU A 245 -4.74 -7.86 11.01
C GLU A 245 -4.53 -8.64 9.71
N LEU A 246 -3.54 -9.52 9.68
CA LEU A 246 -3.25 -10.36 8.50
C LEU A 246 -4.44 -11.25 8.12
N LEU A 247 -5.15 -11.83 9.10
CA LEU A 247 -6.36 -12.61 8.87
C LEU A 247 -7.49 -11.74 8.26
N THR A 248 -7.67 -10.52 8.77
CA THR A 248 -8.59 -9.55 8.18
C THR A 248 -8.21 -9.24 6.73
N ILE A 249 -6.92 -8.95 6.48
CA ILE A 249 -6.38 -8.67 5.14
C ILE A 249 -6.60 -9.85 4.19
N GLY A 250 -6.44 -11.10 4.64
CA GLY A 250 -6.74 -12.29 3.84
C GLY A 250 -8.16 -12.28 3.26
N GLY A 251 -9.16 -11.93 4.07
CA GLY A 251 -10.53 -11.74 3.61
C GLY A 251 -10.70 -10.59 2.62
N LEU A 252 -9.96 -9.49 2.80
CA LEU A 252 -9.97 -8.32 1.91
C LEU A 252 -9.30 -8.61 0.55
N VAL A 253 -8.25 -9.43 0.52
CA VAL A 253 -7.62 -9.92 -0.72
C VAL A 253 -8.62 -10.71 -1.55
N GLU A 254 -9.39 -11.61 -0.91
CA GLU A 254 -10.43 -12.36 -1.63
C GLU A 254 -11.51 -11.45 -2.23
N ARG A 255 -11.94 -10.44 -1.47
CA ARG A 255 -12.93 -9.46 -1.94
C ARG A 255 -12.38 -8.64 -3.11
N ALA A 256 -11.14 -8.16 -3.03
CA ALA A 256 -10.48 -7.45 -4.13
C ALA A 256 -10.42 -8.31 -5.39
N ARG A 257 -9.99 -9.57 -5.26
CA ARG A 257 -9.97 -10.51 -6.39
C ARG A 257 -11.37 -10.71 -6.98
N LYS A 258 -12.42 -10.87 -6.16
CA LYS A 258 -13.81 -11.01 -6.67
C LYS A 258 -14.28 -9.76 -7.44
N ALA A 259 -13.78 -8.58 -7.10
CA ALA A 259 -14.08 -7.32 -7.77
C ALA A 259 -13.17 -7.01 -8.98
N ASP A 260 -12.26 -7.92 -9.34
CA ASP A 260 -11.21 -7.72 -10.35
C ASP A 260 -10.22 -6.58 -10.02
N VAL A 261 -9.99 -6.32 -8.74
CA VAL A 261 -9.04 -5.32 -8.26
C VAL A 261 -7.74 -5.99 -7.85
N GLN A 262 -6.63 -5.42 -8.33
CA GLN A 262 -5.29 -5.86 -8.00
C GLN A 262 -4.96 -5.49 -6.55
N SER A 263 -4.40 -6.42 -5.78
CA SER A 263 -3.93 -6.16 -4.42
C SER A 263 -2.62 -6.87 -4.11
N MET A 264 -1.78 -6.19 -3.35
CA MET A 264 -0.62 -6.73 -2.65
C MET A 264 -0.78 -6.47 -1.15
N VAL A 265 -0.06 -7.22 -0.33
CA VAL A 265 -0.19 -7.19 1.13
C VAL A 265 1.10 -6.62 1.72
N GLU A 266 0.98 -5.65 2.62
CA GLU A 266 2.13 -5.17 3.37
C GLU A 266 2.43 -6.07 4.58
N GLY A 267 3.69 -6.09 4.99
CA GLY A 267 4.19 -7.01 6.01
C GLY A 267 5.23 -6.40 6.94
N PRO A 268 5.53 -7.11 8.03
CA PRO A 268 6.10 -6.57 9.24
C PRO A 268 7.40 -5.79 9.06
N GLY A 269 7.60 -4.88 10.02
CA GLY A 269 8.82 -4.09 10.19
C GLY A 269 9.89 -4.84 10.99
N HIS A 270 9.71 -4.97 12.30
CA HIS A 270 10.71 -5.59 13.17
C HIS A 270 10.41 -7.07 13.40
N LEU A 271 11.35 -7.95 13.07
CA LEU A 271 11.13 -9.39 13.12
C LEU A 271 12.45 -10.14 13.37
N PRO A 272 12.56 -10.95 14.43
CA PRO A 272 13.70 -11.84 14.63
C PRO A 272 13.97 -12.72 13.42
N LEU A 273 15.25 -13.00 13.15
CA LEU A 273 15.68 -13.76 11.97
C LEU A 273 14.99 -15.14 11.86
N ASP A 274 14.79 -15.83 12.99
CA ASP A 274 14.15 -17.15 13.06
C ASP A 274 12.64 -17.12 12.77
N GLN A 275 12.01 -15.93 12.76
CA GLN A 275 10.58 -15.76 12.49
C GLN A 275 10.27 -15.33 11.05
N ILE A 276 11.28 -14.94 10.24
CA ILE A 276 11.06 -14.43 8.88
C ILE A 276 10.39 -15.45 7.97
N GLU A 277 10.94 -16.67 7.89
CA GLU A 277 10.39 -17.71 6.99
C GLU A 277 8.94 -18.07 7.38
N SER A 278 8.67 -18.16 8.68
CA SER A 278 7.33 -18.43 9.21
C SER A 278 6.33 -17.33 8.83
N ASN A 279 6.72 -16.06 8.91
CA ASN A 279 5.86 -14.93 8.52
C ASN A 279 5.55 -14.94 7.02
N VAL A 280 6.54 -15.23 6.17
CA VAL A 280 6.32 -15.35 4.72
C VAL A 280 5.37 -16.50 4.41
N LYS A 281 5.54 -17.68 5.03
CA LYS A 281 4.63 -18.82 4.83
C LYS A 281 3.21 -18.51 5.33
N LEU A 282 3.10 -17.80 6.45
CA LEU A 282 1.83 -17.41 7.04
C LEU A 282 1.05 -16.47 6.10
N GLU A 283 1.69 -15.41 5.60
CA GLU A 283 1.05 -14.50 4.64
C GLU A 283 0.65 -15.25 3.37
N LYS A 284 1.55 -16.03 2.77
CA LYS A 284 1.26 -16.74 1.52
C LYS A 284 0.07 -17.69 1.66
N THR A 285 -0.11 -18.27 2.83
CA THR A 285 -1.25 -19.15 3.15
C THR A 285 -2.54 -18.34 3.33
N ILE A 286 -2.53 -17.32 4.20
CA ILE A 286 -3.72 -16.51 4.55
C ILE A 286 -4.19 -15.68 3.35
N CYS A 287 -3.26 -15.03 2.66
CA CYS A 287 -3.51 -14.12 1.55
C CYS A 287 -3.44 -14.82 0.19
N LYS A 288 -3.46 -16.16 0.17
CA LYS A 288 -3.61 -17.00 -1.04
C LYS A 288 -2.61 -16.63 -2.13
N GLY A 289 -1.34 -16.49 -1.76
CA GLY A 289 -0.25 -16.19 -2.67
C GLY A 289 -0.25 -14.77 -3.23
N ALA A 290 -0.95 -13.81 -2.61
CA ALA A 290 -0.83 -12.40 -2.99
C ALA A 290 0.64 -11.94 -2.92
N PRO A 291 1.07 -10.94 -3.72
CA PRO A 291 2.40 -10.35 -3.57
C PRO A 291 2.57 -9.75 -2.17
N PHE A 292 3.75 -9.93 -1.57
CA PHE A 292 4.04 -9.50 -0.19
C PHE A 292 5.11 -8.42 -0.20
N TYR A 293 4.80 -7.29 0.43
CA TYR A 293 5.60 -6.07 0.43
C TYR A 293 6.02 -5.73 1.86
N VAL A 294 7.28 -6.02 2.21
CA VAL A 294 7.77 -5.93 3.59
C VAL A 294 8.64 -4.70 3.82
N LEU A 295 8.56 -4.11 5.03
CA LEU A 295 9.43 -3.03 5.47
C LEU A 295 10.66 -3.59 6.20
N GLY A 296 11.68 -4.04 5.46
CA GLY A 296 12.88 -4.69 6.01
C GLY A 296 12.81 -6.22 5.82
N PRO A 297 12.66 -7.02 6.90
CA PRO A 297 12.47 -6.60 8.29
C PRO A 297 13.77 -6.31 9.04
N VAL A 298 13.69 -5.46 10.07
CA VAL A 298 14.78 -5.20 11.02
C VAL A 298 14.89 -6.39 11.98
N VAL A 299 16.04 -7.07 11.97
CA VAL A 299 16.27 -8.29 12.78
C VAL A 299 16.79 -8.03 14.19
N THR A 300 17.16 -6.78 14.49
CA THR A 300 17.65 -6.34 15.79
C THR A 300 17.49 -4.83 15.98
N GLU A 301 17.19 -4.37 17.19
CA GLU A 301 16.98 -2.95 17.52
C GLU A 301 18.26 -2.19 17.87
N VAL A 302 19.42 -2.84 17.84
CA VAL A 302 20.69 -2.22 18.30
C VAL A 302 21.45 -1.47 17.19
N ALA A 303 21.00 -1.55 15.92
CA ALA A 303 21.59 -0.83 14.78
C ALA A 303 20.60 -0.72 13.60
#